data_AF-A0AAQ3USR1-F1
#
_entry.id   AF-A0AAQ3USR1-F1
#
_cell.length_a   1.000
_cell.length_b   1.000
_cell.length_c   1.000
_cell.angle_alpha   90.00
_cell.angle_beta   90.00
_cell.angle_gamma   90.00
#
_symmetry.space_group_name_H-M   'P 1'
#
loop_
_entity.id
_entity.type
_entity.pdbx_description
1 polymer ?
#
loop_
_entity_poly.entity_id
_entity_poly.type
_entity_poly.pdbx_seq_one_letter_code
_entity_poly.pdbx_strand_id
1 'polypeptide(L)'
;MSFFQSCPAAFKWLNALTLRNIMFGDSDIHNLLNTCNKLGELLSLTTCDAVLNPVNGEVAVLTVDAPKSALLALEITTCGFARIDLVQAPCLKRLVCDHWIGVNPRPLRFGNVPRLHNVILNCSAEHPQAPFTLSHCLANTASLSILYLNFCDQMIWVELEGPKHLSPILSNLRDVYLYNISYDCDLNWTMFVLEAAPSLKNFYLK
;
A
#
# COMPACT_ATOMS: atom_id res chain seq x y z
N MET A 1 12.18 -16.48 19.02
CA MET A 1 13.23 -16.61 17.98
C MET A 1 12.57 -16.40 16.65
N SER A 2 13.04 -15.44 15.85
CA SER A 2 12.46 -15.16 14.53
C SER A 2 12.90 -16.24 13.55
N PHE A 3 11.94 -16.87 12.86
CA PHE A 3 12.17 -17.90 11.83
C PHE A 3 13.24 -17.47 10.80
N PHE A 4 13.30 -16.17 10.49
CA PHE A 4 14.23 -15.57 9.53
C PHE A 4 15.67 -15.46 10.05
N GLN A 5 15.85 -15.46 11.37
CA GLN A 5 17.18 -15.42 11.99
C GLN A 5 17.78 -16.81 12.19
N SER A 6 16.97 -17.87 12.17
CA SER A 6 17.42 -19.24 12.36
C SER A 6 18.26 -19.77 11.19
N CYS A 7 18.06 -19.24 9.97
CA CYS A 7 18.85 -19.64 8.79
C CYS A 7 19.08 -18.46 7.82
N PRO A 8 19.87 -17.44 8.21
CA PRO A 8 20.09 -16.25 7.39
C PRO A 8 20.68 -16.58 6.02
N ALA A 9 21.51 -17.64 5.95
CA ALA A 9 22.15 -18.08 4.72
C ALA A 9 21.18 -18.65 3.68
N ALA A 10 20.06 -19.25 4.11
CA ALA A 10 19.06 -19.79 3.20
C ALA A 10 18.29 -18.66 2.49
N PHE A 11 17.99 -17.58 3.21
CA PHE A 11 17.24 -16.44 2.67
C PHE A 11 18.09 -15.44 1.87
N LYS A 12 19.42 -15.52 1.95
CA LYS A 12 20.34 -14.64 1.21
C LYS A 12 20.28 -14.76 -0.31
N TRP A 13 19.68 -15.82 -0.85
CA TRP A 13 19.65 -16.09 -2.29
C TRP A 13 18.26 -15.88 -2.91
N LEU A 14 17.26 -15.52 -2.11
CA LEU A 14 15.90 -15.36 -2.58
C LEU A 14 15.72 -14.00 -3.24
N ASN A 15 15.23 -14.01 -4.48
CA ASN A 15 14.83 -12.79 -5.20
C ASN A 15 13.34 -12.47 -5.02
N ALA A 16 12.51 -13.50 -4.86
CA ALA A 16 11.08 -13.39 -4.61
C ALA A 16 10.70 -14.27 -3.41
N LEU A 17 9.80 -13.76 -2.57
CA LEU A 17 9.30 -14.47 -1.40
C LEU A 17 7.79 -14.28 -1.28
N THR A 18 7.08 -15.39 -1.27
CA THR A 18 5.64 -15.42 -1.02
C THR A 18 5.38 -16.14 0.29
N LEU A 19 4.68 -15.47 1.20
CA LEU A 19 4.31 -15.99 2.51
C LEU A 19 2.80 -16.02 2.59
N ARG A 20 2.25 -17.16 3.02
CA ARG A 20 0.80 -17.37 3.10
C ARG A 20 0.41 -18.02 4.42
N ASN A 21 -0.66 -17.52 5.04
CA ASN A 21 -1.20 -18.05 6.31
C ASN A 21 -0.14 -18.07 7.43
N ILE A 22 0.70 -17.04 7.51
CA ILE A 22 1.74 -16.91 8.54
C ILE A 22 1.34 -15.83 9.52
N MET A 23 1.44 -16.14 10.81
CA MET A 23 1.37 -15.12 11.85
C MET A 23 2.74 -14.52 12.13
N PHE A 24 2.84 -13.20 12.07
CA PHE A 24 4.06 -12.46 12.37
C PHE A 24 4.01 -11.86 13.77
N GLY A 25 5.15 -11.86 14.46
CA GLY A 25 5.40 -10.95 15.58
C GLY A 25 5.84 -9.57 15.08
N ASP A 26 5.82 -8.58 15.99
CA ASP A 26 6.03 -7.15 15.69
C ASP A 26 7.31 -6.83 14.89
N SER A 27 8.36 -7.65 15.02
CA SER A 27 9.65 -7.42 14.37
C SER A 27 9.99 -8.38 13.23
N ASP A 28 9.14 -9.38 12.96
CA ASP A 28 9.50 -10.46 12.03
C ASP A 28 9.66 -9.98 10.58
N ILE A 29 8.78 -9.08 10.13
CA ILE A 29 8.83 -8.56 8.76
C ILE A 29 10.01 -7.61 8.57
N HIS A 30 10.28 -6.75 9.55
CA HIS A 30 11.46 -5.89 9.54
C HIS A 30 12.75 -6.74 9.51
N ASN A 31 12.83 -7.79 10.32
CA ASN A 31 13.95 -8.73 10.33
C ASN A 31 14.08 -9.47 8.99
N LEU A 32 12.97 -9.90 8.40
CA LEU A 32 12.94 -10.53 7.08
C LEU A 32 13.53 -9.60 6.02
N LEU A 33 13.03 -8.37 5.92
CA LEU A 33 13.48 -7.39 4.92
C LEU A 33 14.97 -7.02 5.08
N ASN A 34 15.46 -6.96 6.31
CA ASN A 34 16.86 -6.64 6.59
C ASN A 34 17.81 -7.83 6.42
N THR A 35 17.33 -9.06 6.64
CA THR A 35 18.14 -10.27 6.47
C THR A 35 18.26 -10.67 5.00
N CYS A 36 17.21 -10.43 4.20
CA CYS A 36 17.14 -10.77 2.79
C CYS A 36 17.63 -9.62 1.90
N ASN A 37 18.89 -9.22 2.01
CA ASN A 37 19.46 -8.10 1.24
C ASN A 37 19.38 -8.26 -0.29
N LYS A 38 19.19 -9.48 -0.78
CA LYS A 38 19.02 -9.84 -2.20
C LYS A 38 17.57 -9.98 -2.64
N LEU A 39 16.60 -9.84 -1.74
CA LEU A 39 15.17 -9.88 -2.05
C LEU A 39 14.80 -8.64 -2.87
N GLY A 40 15.08 -8.74 -4.17
CA GLY A 40 15.00 -7.64 -5.10
C GLY A 40 13.68 -7.61 -5.86
N GLU A 41 13.05 -8.75 -6.14
CA GLU A 41 11.94 -8.77 -7.08
C GLU A 41 10.60 -8.56 -6.38
N LEU A 42 10.24 -9.42 -5.44
CA LEU A 42 8.89 -9.46 -4.89
C LEU A 42 8.85 -9.95 -3.44
N LEU A 43 8.09 -9.24 -2.61
CA LEU A 43 7.58 -9.75 -1.34
C LEU A 43 6.05 -9.77 -1.42
N SER A 44 5.47 -10.95 -1.31
CA SER A 44 4.02 -11.15 -1.35
C SER A 44 3.56 -11.79 -0.04
N LEU A 45 2.64 -11.12 0.66
CA LEU A 45 2.03 -11.56 1.91
C LEU A 45 0.55 -11.81 1.65
N THR A 46 0.08 -13.04 1.89
CA THR A 46 -1.32 -13.41 1.66
C THR A 46 -1.92 -14.03 2.92
N THR A 47 -2.99 -13.45 3.46
CA THR A 47 -3.63 -13.97 4.68
C THR A 47 -2.62 -14.09 5.82
N CYS A 48 -1.75 -13.08 5.93
CA CYS A 48 -0.75 -13.01 6.98
C CYS A 48 -1.18 -11.99 8.01
N ASP A 49 -1.37 -12.43 9.24
CA ASP A 49 -1.83 -11.59 10.33
C ASP A 49 -0.70 -11.32 11.31
N ALA A 50 -0.79 -10.20 12.02
CA ALA A 50 0.04 -9.98 13.18
C ALA A 50 -0.72 -10.40 14.43
N VAL A 51 0.02 -10.90 15.42
CA VAL A 51 -0.54 -11.21 16.73
C VAL A 51 -1.09 -9.91 17.33
N LEU A 52 -2.36 -9.93 17.77
CA LEU A 52 -2.93 -8.81 18.51
C LEU A 52 -2.05 -8.51 19.72
N ASN A 53 -1.76 -7.24 19.96
CA ASN A 53 -0.96 -6.88 21.11
C ASN A 53 -1.70 -7.31 22.39
N PRO A 54 -1.12 -8.23 23.19
CA PRO A 54 -1.83 -8.86 24.30
C PRO A 54 -2.10 -7.90 25.48
N VAL A 55 -1.46 -6.72 25.48
CA VAL A 55 -1.58 -5.73 26.56
C VAL A 55 -2.68 -4.70 26.27
N ASN A 56 -2.80 -4.25 25.03
CA ASN A 56 -3.74 -3.18 24.65
C ASN A 56 -4.79 -3.61 23.62
N GLY A 57 -4.73 -4.83 23.10
CA GLY A 57 -5.66 -5.37 22.11
C GLY A 57 -5.53 -4.71 20.72
N GLU A 58 -4.48 -3.92 20.48
CA GLU A 58 -4.30 -3.23 19.21
C GLU A 58 -3.88 -4.19 18.10
N VAL A 59 -4.43 -3.94 16.92
CA VAL A 59 -4.04 -4.59 15.67
C VAL A 59 -2.68 -4.05 15.25
N ALA A 60 -1.76 -4.92 14.83
CA ALA A 60 -0.39 -4.48 14.53
C ALA A 60 -0.29 -3.64 13.24
N VAL A 61 0.78 -2.85 13.19
CA VAL A 61 1.15 -2.01 12.05
C VAL A 61 2.26 -2.68 11.25
N LEU A 62 2.04 -2.86 9.96
CA LEU A 62 3.08 -3.34 9.06
C LEU A 62 4.07 -2.21 8.77
N THR A 63 5.27 -2.28 9.34
CA THR A 63 6.33 -1.28 9.11
C THR A 63 7.40 -1.81 8.16
N VAL A 64 7.56 -1.16 7.01
CA VAL A 64 8.59 -1.45 6.00
C VAL A 64 9.66 -0.37 6.11
N ASP A 65 10.66 -0.62 6.94
CA ASP A 65 11.87 0.18 7.06
C ASP A 65 13.08 -0.64 6.60
N ALA A 66 13.40 -0.53 5.30
CA ALA A 66 14.40 -1.34 4.64
C ALA A 66 15.24 -0.49 3.66
N PRO A 67 16.06 0.45 4.19
CA PRO A 67 16.81 1.42 3.36
C PRO A 67 17.84 0.76 2.43
N LYS A 68 18.29 -0.45 2.76
CA LYS A 68 19.26 -1.23 1.97
C LYS A 68 18.61 -2.28 1.09
N SER A 69 17.29 -2.42 1.14
CA SER A 69 16.59 -3.45 0.37
C SER A 69 16.52 -3.06 -1.11
N ALA A 70 16.70 -4.08 -1.96
CA ALA A 70 16.52 -3.96 -3.39
C ALA A 70 15.07 -4.20 -3.84
N LEU A 71 14.14 -4.38 -2.89
CA LEU A 71 12.75 -4.76 -3.15
C LEU A 71 12.07 -3.87 -4.19
N LEU A 72 11.60 -4.47 -5.28
CA LEU A 72 10.93 -3.81 -6.38
C LEU A 72 9.40 -3.84 -6.25
N ALA A 73 8.83 -4.92 -5.70
CA ALA A 73 7.38 -5.06 -5.53
C ALA A 73 7.00 -5.57 -4.14
N LEU A 74 5.98 -4.95 -3.55
CA LEU A 74 5.35 -5.40 -2.31
C LEU A 74 3.87 -5.65 -2.58
N GLU A 75 3.41 -6.85 -2.23
CA GLU A 75 2.01 -7.25 -2.32
C GLU A 75 1.52 -7.71 -0.95
N ILE A 76 0.39 -7.15 -0.51
CA ILE A 76 -0.23 -7.44 0.77
C ILE A 76 -1.70 -7.72 0.45
N THR A 77 -2.14 -8.96 0.70
CA THR A 77 -3.46 -9.43 0.29
C THR A 77 -4.16 -10.12 1.45
N THR A 78 -5.34 -9.61 1.82
CA THR A 78 -6.18 -10.19 2.88
C THR A 78 -5.43 -10.30 4.22
N CYS A 79 -4.59 -9.31 4.54
CA CYS A 79 -3.80 -9.30 5.77
C CYS A 79 -4.46 -8.37 6.81
N GLY A 80 -4.57 -8.82 8.05
CA GLY A 80 -5.19 -8.09 9.15
C GLY A 80 -4.30 -7.03 9.80
N PHE A 81 -3.63 -6.17 9.01
CA PHE A 81 -2.87 -5.05 9.54
C PHE A 81 -3.76 -3.82 9.74
N ALA A 82 -3.52 -3.08 10.83
CA ALA A 82 -4.26 -1.84 11.12
C ALA A 82 -3.83 -0.68 10.22
N ARG A 83 -2.57 -0.71 9.79
CA ARG A 83 -1.91 0.30 8.96
C ARG A 83 -0.65 -0.28 8.32
N ILE A 84 -0.29 0.22 7.14
CA ILE A 84 0.95 -0.11 6.44
C ILE A 84 1.79 1.17 6.32
N ASP A 85 2.97 1.15 6.94
CA ASP A 85 3.93 2.24 6.97
C ASP A 85 5.16 1.89 6.13
N LEU A 86 5.30 2.53 4.96
CA LEU A 86 6.48 2.43 4.10
C LEU A 86 7.50 3.50 4.49
N VAL A 87 8.27 3.26 5.56
CA VAL A 87 9.20 4.24 6.12
C VAL A 87 10.38 4.52 5.17
N GLN A 88 11.08 3.47 4.74
CA GLN A 88 12.19 3.54 3.79
C GLN A 88 12.14 2.33 2.85
N ALA A 89 11.83 2.56 1.58
CA ALA A 89 11.91 1.53 0.55
C ALA A 89 12.33 2.18 -0.79
N PRO A 90 13.61 2.57 -0.94
CA PRO A 90 14.04 3.42 -2.04
C PRO A 90 13.97 2.74 -3.41
N CYS A 91 14.03 1.41 -3.45
CA CYS A 91 13.92 0.62 -4.67
C CYS A 91 12.50 0.23 -5.05
N LEU A 92 11.52 0.44 -4.16
CA LEU A 92 10.16 -0.03 -4.36
C LEU A 92 9.52 0.67 -5.56
N LYS A 93 9.02 -0.11 -6.49
CA LYS A 93 8.42 0.34 -7.74
C LYS A 93 6.91 0.11 -7.77
N ARG A 94 6.45 -1.00 -7.17
CA ARG A 94 5.06 -1.41 -7.15
C ARG A 94 4.60 -1.75 -5.74
N LEU A 95 3.43 -1.25 -5.38
CA LEU A 95 2.71 -1.60 -4.16
C LEU A 95 1.32 -2.13 -4.53
N VAL A 96 0.95 -3.28 -3.98
CA VAL A 96 -0.41 -3.81 -3.99
C VAL A 96 -0.86 -3.97 -2.55
N CYS A 97 -1.94 -3.29 -2.20
CA CYS A 97 -2.63 -3.47 -0.94
C CYS A 97 -4.06 -3.90 -1.25
N ASP A 98 -4.39 -5.13 -0.88
CA ASP A 98 -5.71 -5.71 -1.03
C ASP A 98 -6.26 -6.05 0.35
N HIS A 99 -7.30 -5.32 0.73
CA HIS A 99 -7.98 -5.33 2.02
C HIS A 99 -7.16 -4.72 3.17
N TRP A 100 -7.75 -3.76 3.88
CA TRP A 100 -7.25 -3.25 5.17
C TRP A 100 -8.41 -3.06 6.13
N ILE A 101 -8.14 -3.23 7.43
CA ILE A 101 -9.19 -3.19 8.46
C ILE A 101 -9.51 -1.74 8.82
N GLY A 102 -10.77 -1.35 8.60
CA GLY A 102 -11.29 0.03 8.62
C GLY A 102 -11.41 0.74 9.99
N VAL A 103 -10.65 0.35 11.01
CA VAL A 103 -10.69 1.05 12.32
C VAL A 103 -9.82 2.32 12.30
N ASN A 104 -8.82 2.39 11.42
CA ASN A 104 -7.88 3.51 11.38
C ASN A 104 -8.21 4.51 10.25
N PRO A 105 -8.22 5.82 10.54
CA PRO A 105 -8.45 6.86 9.52
C PRO A 105 -7.28 7.04 8.54
N ARG A 106 -6.19 6.27 8.68
CA ARG A 106 -4.99 6.35 7.83
C ARG A 106 -4.41 4.95 7.66
N PRO A 107 -4.89 4.16 6.69
CA PRO A 107 -4.44 2.78 6.48
C PRO A 107 -3.05 2.71 5.83
N LEU A 108 -2.58 3.80 5.21
CA LEU A 108 -1.33 3.84 4.45
C LEU A 108 -0.52 5.09 4.83
N ARG A 109 0.80 4.93 5.00
CA ARG A 109 1.74 6.05 5.13
C ARG A 109 2.99 5.80 4.30
N PHE A 110 3.27 6.69 3.36
CA PHE A 110 4.47 6.59 2.55
C PHE A 110 5.51 7.61 3.05
N GLY A 111 6.62 7.09 3.53
CA GLY A 111 7.85 7.82 3.81
C GLY A 111 8.69 7.93 2.54
N ASN A 112 9.93 7.45 2.57
CA ASN A 112 10.87 7.60 1.46
C ASN A 112 10.73 6.46 0.44
N VAL A 113 9.91 6.69 -0.60
CA VAL A 113 9.64 5.73 -1.69
C VAL A 113 9.73 6.38 -3.08
N PRO A 114 10.89 6.97 -3.45
CA PRO A 114 11.04 7.82 -4.62
C PRO A 114 10.78 7.13 -5.96
N ARG A 115 10.88 5.79 -6.04
CA ARG A 115 10.71 5.00 -7.28
C ARG A 115 9.34 4.35 -7.42
N LEU A 116 8.46 4.56 -6.43
CA LEU A 116 7.12 3.99 -6.39
C LEU A 116 6.28 4.67 -7.46
N HIS A 117 6.05 3.96 -8.55
CA HIS A 117 5.35 4.48 -9.72
C HIS A 117 4.02 3.78 -9.99
N ASN A 118 3.78 2.61 -9.38
CA ASN A 118 2.57 1.82 -9.53
C ASN A 118 1.99 1.48 -8.15
N VAL A 119 0.80 2.02 -7.87
CA VAL A 119 0.09 1.81 -6.61
C VAL A 119 -1.29 1.23 -6.91
N ILE A 120 -1.55 0.04 -6.37
CA ILE A 120 -2.80 -0.69 -6.51
C ILE A 120 -3.42 -0.86 -5.13
N LEU A 121 -4.58 -0.27 -4.93
CA LEU A 121 -5.32 -0.30 -3.68
C LEU A 121 -6.70 -0.91 -3.94
N ASN A 122 -6.98 -2.03 -3.28
CA ASN A 122 -8.29 -2.67 -3.28
C ASN A 122 -8.80 -2.71 -1.84
N CYS A 123 -10.01 -2.22 -1.61
CA CYS A 123 -10.62 -2.33 -0.29
C CYS A 123 -12.14 -2.38 -0.39
N SER A 124 -12.72 -3.43 0.21
CA SER A 124 -14.12 -3.48 0.58
C SER A 124 -14.30 -2.67 1.86
N ALA A 125 -14.95 -1.51 1.76
CA ALA A 125 -15.32 -0.71 2.94
C ALA A 125 -16.46 -1.39 3.73
N GLU A 126 -16.23 -2.59 4.27
CA GLU A 126 -17.25 -3.42 4.94
C GLU A 126 -17.81 -2.77 6.21
N HIS A 127 -17.11 -1.76 6.74
CA HIS A 127 -17.47 -1.01 7.94
C HIS A 127 -17.39 0.50 7.65
N PRO A 128 -18.14 1.36 8.37
CA PRO A 128 -18.01 2.81 8.24
C PRO A 128 -16.57 3.23 8.58
N GLN A 129 -15.75 3.44 7.55
CA GLN A 129 -14.39 3.94 7.69
C GLN A 129 -14.34 5.41 7.32
N ALA A 130 -13.61 6.20 8.11
CA ALA A 130 -13.36 7.58 7.75
C ALA A 130 -12.55 7.60 6.44
N PRO A 131 -12.98 8.36 5.42
CA PRO A 131 -12.19 8.50 4.21
C PRO A 131 -10.84 9.12 4.55
N PHE A 132 -9.80 8.69 3.84
CA PHE A 132 -8.46 9.25 4.05
C PHE A 132 -7.99 10.05 2.83
N THR A 133 -7.19 11.05 3.12
CA THR A 133 -6.61 11.98 2.15
C THR A 133 -5.54 11.28 1.29
N LEU A 134 -5.74 11.18 -0.02
CA LEU A 134 -4.76 10.59 -0.95
C LEU A 134 -3.51 11.46 -1.05
N SER A 135 -3.65 12.78 -1.07
CA SER A 135 -2.53 13.71 -1.18
C SER A 135 -1.54 13.52 -0.05
N HIS A 136 -2.03 13.27 1.18
CA HIS A 136 -1.19 13.02 2.33
C HIS A 136 -0.48 11.66 2.24
N CYS A 137 -1.16 10.62 1.76
CA CYS A 137 -0.55 9.30 1.59
C CYS A 137 0.56 9.32 0.51
N LEU A 138 0.31 10.04 -0.59
CA LEU A 138 1.15 10.03 -1.78
C LEU A 138 2.09 11.25 -1.89
N ALA A 139 2.12 12.13 -0.89
CA ALA A 139 2.95 13.34 -0.90
C ALA A 139 4.43 13.05 -1.18
N ASN A 140 4.93 11.87 -0.78
CA ASN A 140 6.33 11.48 -0.92
C ASN A 140 6.61 10.57 -2.12
N THR A 141 5.66 10.38 -3.05
CA THR A 141 5.85 9.57 -4.27
C THR A 141 6.11 10.46 -5.48
N ALA A 142 7.38 10.80 -5.73
CA ALA A 142 7.76 11.68 -6.85
C ALA A 142 7.55 11.05 -8.24
N SER A 143 7.51 9.71 -8.33
CA SER A 143 7.46 8.98 -9.60
C SER A 143 6.12 8.29 -9.88
N LEU A 144 5.07 8.62 -9.12
CA LEU A 144 3.74 8.02 -9.30
C LEU A 144 3.26 8.22 -10.75
N SER A 145 2.97 7.11 -11.43
CA SER A 145 2.58 7.09 -12.84
C SER A 145 1.30 6.28 -13.09
N ILE A 146 1.04 5.27 -12.26
CA ILE A 146 -0.10 4.37 -12.35
C ILE A 146 -0.76 4.32 -10.99
N LEU A 147 -2.05 4.66 -10.95
CA LEU A 147 -2.87 4.56 -9.75
C LEU A 147 -4.10 3.69 -10.06
N TYR A 148 -4.28 2.63 -9.28
CA TYR A 148 -5.42 1.73 -9.38
C TYR A 148 -6.16 1.72 -8.05
N LEU A 149 -7.43 2.12 -8.07
CA LEU A 149 -8.32 2.16 -6.92
C LEU A 149 -9.54 1.28 -7.23
N ASN A 150 -9.76 0.27 -6.40
CA ASN A 150 -10.93 -0.59 -6.48
C ASN A 150 -11.72 -0.49 -5.17
N PHE A 151 -12.97 -0.06 -5.30
CA PHE A 151 -13.86 0.21 -4.18
C PHE A 151 -14.76 -0.97 -3.83
N CYS A 152 -14.67 -2.09 -4.58
CA CYS A 152 -15.39 -3.34 -4.34
C CYS A 152 -16.90 -3.16 -4.13
N ASP A 153 -17.51 -2.30 -4.94
CA ASP A 153 -18.94 -1.91 -4.93
C ASP A 153 -19.38 -1.23 -3.61
N GLN A 154 -18.43 -0.71 -2.84
CA GLN A 154 -18.66 0.00 -1.58
C GLN A 154 -18.48 1.53 -1.72
N MET A 155 -18.68 2.23 -0.60
CA MET A 155 -18.47 3.67 -0.48
C MET A 155 -17.01 4.06 -0.77
N ILE A 156 -16.85 5.27 -1.32
CA ILE A 156 -15.53 5.85 -1.60
C ILE A 156 -14.78 6.08 -0.28
N TRP A 157 -13.69 5.36 -0.09
CA TRP A 157 -12.84 5.43 1.11
C TRP A 157 -11.68 6.43 0.99
N VAL A 158 -11.67 7.19 -0.11
CA VAL A 158 -10.76 8.30 -0.37
C VAL A 158 -11.50 9.63 -0.13
N GLU A 159 -10.84 10.57 0.52
CA GLU A 159 -11.37 11.93 0.66
C GLU A 159 -11.41 12.63 -0.71
N LEU A 160 -12.53 13.29 -1.01
CA LEU A 160 -12.74 13.97 -2.30
C LEU A 160 -11.99 15.31 -2.32
N GLU A 161 -10.69 15.23 -2.53
CA GLU A 161 -9.81 16.39 -2.53
C GLU A 161 -9.97 17.23 -3.79
N GLY A 162 -9.91 18.56 -3.63
CA GLY A 162 -9.91 19.48 -4.75
C GLY A 162 -8.63 19.38 -5.59
N PRO A 163 -8.66 19.77 -6.88
CA PRO A 163 -7.53 19.62 -7.80
C PRO A 163 -6.22 20.21 -7.27
N LYS A 164 -6.27 21.35 -6.60
CA LYS A 164 -5.09 22.05 -6.04
C LYS A 164 -4.26 21.19 -5.08
N HIS A 165 -4.91 20.29 -4.33
CA HIS A 165 -4.23 19.40 -3.39
C HIS A 165 -3.64 18.18 -4.09
N LEU A 166 -4.28 17.73 -5.18
CA LEU A 166 -3.89 16.57 -5.95
C LEU A 166 -2.80 16.89 -6.99
N SER A 167 -2.79 18.10 -7.57
CA SER A 167 -1.87 18.48 -8.66
C SER A 167 -0.39 18.21 -8.38
N PRO A 168 0.17 18.49 -7.18
CA PRO A 168 1.57 18.20 -6.91
C PRO A 168 1.90 16.70 -7.00
N ILE A 169 0.98 15.85 -6.54
CA ILE A 169 1.14 14.39 -6.51
C ILE A 169 0.87 13.76 -7.87
N LEU A 170 -0.20 14.19 -8.55
CA LEU A 170 -0.69 13.55 -9.77
C LEU A 170 -0.08 14.13 -11.05
N SER A 171 0.85 15.09 -10.93
CA SER A 171 1.52 15.74 -12.06
C SER A 171 2.15 14.79 -13.08
N ASN A 172 2.70 13.67 -12.61
CA ASN A 172 3.36 12.64 -13.42
C ASN A 172 2.47 11.43 -13.73
N LEU A 173 1.22 11.44 -13.26
CA LEU A 173 0.28 10.34 -13.41
C LEU A 173 -0.11 10.18 -14.89
N ARG A 174 -0.04 8.95 -15.39
CA ARG A 174 -0.33 8.58 -16.79
C ARG A 174 -1.54 7.69 -16.92
N ASP A 175 -1.76 6.82 -15.94
CA ASP A 175 -2.82 5.84 -15.96
C ASP A 175 -3.57 5.84 -14.62
N VAL A 176 -4.88 6.04 -14.71
CA VAL A 176 -5.80 5.93 -13.56
C VAL A 176 -6.84 4.88 -13.85
N TYR A 177 -7.01 3.97 -12.88
CA TYR A 177 -8.00 2.92 -12.93
C TYR A 177 -8.89 3.04 -11.70
N LEU A 178 -10.16 3.37 -11.89
CA LEU A 178 -11.19 3.42 -10.86
C LEU A 178 -12.19 2.32 -11.14
N TYR A 179 -12.32 1.36 -10.21
CA TYR A 179 -13.11 0.14 -10.39
C TYR A 179 -14.12 -0.05 -9.27
N ASN A 180 -15.28 -0.60 -9.63
CA ASN A 180 -16.31 -1.07 -8.71
C ASN A 180 -16.74 0.03 -7.73
N ILE A 181 -17.02 1.23 -8.25
CA ILE A 181 -17.59 2.33 -7.46
C ILE A 181 -19.09 2.05 -7.27
N SER A 182 -19.61 2.18 -6.04
CA SER A 182 -21.04 2.05 -5.78
C SER A 182 -21.87 3.04 -6.60
N TYR A 183 -23.02 2.60 -7.12
CA TYR A 183 -23.93 3.43 -7.93
C TYR A 183 -24.53 4.61 -7.15
N ASP A 184 -24.51 4.57 -5.82
CA ASP A 184 -24.98 5.66 -4.95
C ASP A 184 -23.96 6.81 -4.81
N CYS A 185 -22.72 6.63 -5.30
CA CYS A 185 -21.66 7.61 -5.18
C CYS A 185 -21.68 8.64 -6.32
N ASP A 186 -21.51 9.92 -5.98
CA ASP A 186 -21.25 10.95 -6.98
C ASP A 186 -19.90 10.66 -7.67
N LEU A 187 -19.85 10.84 -8.99
CA LEU A 187 -18.66 10.66 -9.81
C LEU A 187 -17.97 11.99 -10.13
N ASN A 188 -18.54 13.15 -9.77
CA ASN A 188 -17.95 14.45 -10.07
C ASN A 188 -16.52 14.62 -9.54
N TRP A 189 -16.18 14.01 -8.41
CA TRP A 189 -14.82 14.05 -7.87
C TRP A 189 -13.78 13.41 -8.79
N THR A 190 -14.19 12.48 -9.66
CA THR A 190 -13.29 11.89 -10.65
C THR A 190 -12.77 12.93 -11.65
N MET A 191 -13.54 14.01 -11.88
CA MET A 191 -13.10 15.15 -12.67
C MET A 191 -11.95 15.89 -11.98
N PHE A 192 -11.90 15.93 -10.64
CA PHE A 192 -10.78 16.55 -9.93
C PHE A 192 -9.47 15.79 -10.15
N VAL A 193 -9.53 14.47 -10.32
CA VAL A 193 -8.37 13.65 -10.69
C VAL A 193 -7.90 14.00 -12.10
N LEU A 194 -8.83 14.14 -13.05
CA LEU A 194 -8.52 14.54 -14.43
C LEU A 194 -7.90 15.95 -14.49
N GLU A 195 -8.47 16.91 -13.77
CA GLU A 195 -7.95 18.28 -13.70
C GLU A 195 -6.58 18.37 -13.02
N ALA A 196 -6.33 17.51 -12.03
CA ALA A 196 -5.07 17.48 -11.30
C ALA A 196 -3.92 16.75 -12.03
N ALA A 197 -4.23 15.92 -13.03
CA ALA A 197 -3.27 15.06 -13.71
C ALA A 197 -3.04 15.50 -15.19
N PRO A 198 -2.23 16.55 -15.45
CA PRO A 198 -2.03 17.07 -16.80
C PRO A 198 -1.31 16.10 -17.75
N SER A 199 -0.57 15.12 -17.21
CA SER A 199 0.16 14.11 -17.98
C SER A 199 -0.65 12.83 -18.25
N LEU A 200 -1.92 12.81 -17.83
CA LEU A 200 -2.76 11.62 -17.90
C LEU A 200 -3.03 11.23 -19.36
N LYS A 201 -2.87 9.94 -19.65
CA LYS A 201 -3.08 9.35 -20.97
C LYS A 201 -4.30 8.45 -20.99
N ASN A 202 -4.46 7.65 -19.95
CA ASN A 202 -5.53 6.67 -19.86
C ASN A 202 -6.29 6.86 -18.54
N PHE A 203 -7.61 6.97 -18.66
CA PHE A 203 -8.52 7.06 -17.53
C PHE A 203 -9.59 5.98 -17.70
N TYR A 204 -9.59 5.01 -16.79
CA TYR A 204 -10.53 3.91 -16.78
C TYR A 204 -11.46 4.06 -15.59
N LEU A 205 -12.77 4.08 -15.89
CA LEU A 205 -13.84 4.10 -14.92
C LEU A 205 -14.74 2.91 -15.22
N LYS A 206 -14.79 1.92 -14.32
CA LYS A 206 -15.56 0.68 -14.50
C LYS A 206 -16.39 0.35 -13.28
#